data_AF-A0A2P5MK71-F1
#
_entry.id   AF-A0A2P5MK71-F1
#
_cell.length_a   1.000
_cell.length_b   1.000
_cell.length_c   1.000
_cell.angle_alpha   90.00
_cell.angle_beta   90.00
_cell.angle_gamma   90.00
#
_symmetry.space_group_name_H-M   'P 1'
#
loop_
_entity.id
_entity.type
_entity.pdbx_description
1 polymer ?
#
loop_
_entity_poly.entity_id
_entity_poly.type
_entity_poly.pdbx_seq_one_letter_code
_entity_poly.pdbx_strand_id
1 'polypeptide(L)' 'MDYLSFLGVFLALGAILLGNQLDGGAVGSLLNVPAAIIVLGGT' A
#
# COMPACT_ATOMS: atom_id res chain seq x y z
N MET A 1 19.45 -14.34 -2.74
CA MET A 1 18.20 -13.66 -2.33
C MET A 1 18.22 -12.28 -2.95
N ASP A 2 17.10 -11.83 -3.52
CA ASP A 2 17.04 -10.54 -4.20
C ASP A 2 16.77 -9.41 -3.20
N TYR A 3 17.84 -8.98 -2.52
CA TYR A 3 17.78 -7.98 -1.45
C TYR A 3 17.21 -6.63 -1.92
N LEU A 4 17.39 -6.29 -3.21
CA LEU A 4 16.82 -5.09 -3.81
C LEU A 4 15.30 -5.18 -3.90
N SER A 5 14.75 -6.36 -4.25
CA SER A 5 13.30 -6.58 -4.25
C SER A 5 12.68 -6.38 -2.87
N PHE A 6 13.30 -6.91 -1.81
CA PHE A 6 12.81 -6.68 -0.44
C PHE A 6 12.86 -5.20 -0.05
N LEU A 7 13.98 -4.52 -0.31
CA LEU A 7 14.12 -3.09 -0.03
C LEU A 7 13.06 -2.27 -0.78
N GLY A 8 12.81 -2.60 -2.05
CA GLY A 8 11.82 -1.93 -2.90
C GLY A 8 10.40 -2.06 -2.36
N VAL A 9 9.99 -3.25 -1.91
CA VAL A 9 8.66 -3.47 -1.33
C VAL A 9 8.47 -2.64 -0.06
N PHE A 10 9.44 -2.66 0.86
CA PHE A 10 9.34 -1.89 2.10
C PHE A 10 9.34 -0.37 1.86
N LEU A 11 10.16 0.12 0.93
CA LEU A 11 10.17 1.53 0.55
C LEU A 11 8.84 1.96 -0.09
N ALA A 12 8.26 1.13 -0.97
CA ALA A 12 6.98 1.43 -1.62
C ALA A 12 5.84 1.50 -0.58
N LEU A 13 5.75 0.52 0.32
CA LEU A 13 4.75 0.53 1.40
C LEU A 13 4.94 1.74 2.32
N GLY A 14 6.18 2.06 2.70
CA GLY A 14 6.50 3.22 3.52
C GLY A 14 6.12 4.54 2.85
N ALA A 15 6.42 4.70 1.56
CA ALA A 15 6.09 5.91 0.80
C ALA A 15 4.58 6.15 0.71
N ILE A 16 3.78 5.09 0.47
CA ILE A 16 2.31 5.20 0.40
C ILE A 16 1.72 5.60 1.76
N LEU A 17 2.19 4.96 2.84
CA LEU A 17 1.70 5.24 4.20
C LEU A 17 2.10 6.64 4.66
N LEU A 18 3.36 7.04 4.46
CA LEU A 18 3.85 8.37 4.84
C LEU A 18 3.18 9.46 4.00
N GLY A 19 3.03 9.28 2.69
CA GLY A 19 2.33 10.22 1.82
C GLY A 19 0.88 10.44 2.27
N ASN A 20 0.13 9.36 2.50
CA ASN A 20 -1.24 9.44 3.01
C ASN A 20 -1.32 10.17 4.36
N GLN A 21 -0.38 9.89 5.28
CA GLN A 21 -0.35 10.53 6.59
C GLN A 21 -0.02 12.02 6.53
N LEU A 22 0.90 12.43 5.64
CA LEU A 22 1.29 13.82 5.41
C LEU A 22 0.17 14.63 4.75
N ASP A 23 -0.62 14.00 3.88
CA ASP A 23 -1.83 14.59 3.27
C ASP A 23 -3.03 14.66 4.25
N GLY A 24 -2.85 14.21 5.50
CA GLY A 24 -3.92 14.18 6.51
C GLY A 24 -4.98 13.09 6.26
N GLY A 25 -4.65 12.10 5.43
CA GLY A 25 -5.50 10.96 5.14
C GLY A 25 -5.66 10.01 6.32
N ALA A 26 -6.78 9.28 6.34
CA ALA A 26 -7.02 8.22 7.29
C ALA A 26 -6.45 6.90 6.74
N VAL A 27 -5.48 6.29 7.43
CA VAL A 27 -4.88 5.01 7.01
C VAL A 27 -5.94 3.91 6.81
N GLY A 28 -7.01 3.92 7.61
CA GLY A 28 -8.12 2.98 7.47
C GLY A 28 -8.89 3.10 6.15
N SER A 29 -8.84 4.24 5.46
CA SER A 29 -9.49 4.41 4.15
C SER A 29 -8.76 3.66 3.02
N LEU A 30 -7.46 3.37 3.20
CA LEU A 30 -6.66 2.57 2.26
C LEU A 30 -7.08 1.10 2.25
N LEU A 31 -7.66 0.59 3.35
CA LEU A 31 -8.07 -0.79 3.52
C LEU A 31 -9.56 -0.99 3.22
N ASN A 32 -9.97 -0.64 2.00
CA ASN A 32 -11.34 -0.82 1.55
C ASN A 32 -11.58 -2.27 1.10
N VAL A 33 -12.43 -2.99 1.84
CA VAL A 33 -12.74 -4.41 1.58
C VAL A 33 -13.35 -4.64 0.18
N PRO A 34 -14.38 -3.89 -0.25
CA PRO A 34 -14.87 -3.99 -1.63
C PRO A 34 -13.78 -3.78 -2.69
N ALA A 35 -12.95 -2.75 -2.54
CA ALA A 35 -11.87 -2.46 -3.49
C ALA A 35 -10.85 -3.61 -3.54
N ALA A 36 -10.50 -4.19 -2.39
CA ALA A 36 -9.60 -5.34 -2.32
C ALA A 36 -10.18 -6.56 -3.07
N ILE A 37 -11.48 -6.84 -2.91
CA ILE A 37 -12.15 -7.94 -3.63
C ILE A 37 -12.12 -7.71 -5.14
N ILE A 38 -12.38 -6.48 -5.60
CA ILE A 38 -12.40 -6.15 -7.03
C ILE A 38 -11.01 -6.27 -7.64
N VAL A 39 -9.99 -5.71 -6.98
CA VAL A 39 -8.62 -5.67 -7.51
C VAL A 39 -7.97 -7.05 -7.46
N LEU A 40 -8.08 -7.78 -6.34
CA LEU A 40 -7.47 -9.10 -6.19
C LEU A 40 -8.27 -10.22 -6.84
N GLY A 41 -9.60 -10.10 -6.90
CA GLY A 41 -10.47 -11.10 -7.52
C GLY A 41 -10.68 -10.91 -9.02
N GLY A 42 -10.36 -9.73 -9.56
CA GLY A 42 -10.47 -9.41 -10.99
C GLY A 42 -9.18 -9.61 -11.79
N THR A 43 -8.06 -9.87 -11.13
CA THR A 43 -6.75 -10.25 -11.71
C THR A 43 -6.58 -11.75 -11.73
#